data_AF-A0A2B8AVB8-F1
#
_entry.id   AF-A0A2B8AVB8-F1
#
_cell.length_a   1.000
_cell.length_b   1.000
_cell.length_c   1.000
_cell.angle_alpha   90.00
_cell.angle_beta   90.00
_cell.angle_gamma   90.00
#
_symmetry.space_group_name_H-M   'P 1'
#
loop_
_entity.id
_entity.type
_entity.pdbx_description
1 polymer ?
#
loop_
_entity_poly.entity_id
_entity_poly.type
_entity_poly.pdbx_seq_one_letter_code
_entity_poly.pdbx_strand_id
1 'polypeptide(L)'
;MRFSRGVHAAARWGEVLGPEKLEVALKALEPELKREHQFRMRRLEAKEAEAERKAAAAQAEAERAAREVIEKRHHMHRIATLVPGMVASLAMLGGGLYVAPHNAWLAAGLCGPSLLALVKIFVLQRSDDGDMRAVERTARDAANAASASSAGPPVV
;
A
#
# COMPACT_ATOMS: atom_id res chain seq x y z
N MET A 1 14.92 43.69 -11.75
CA MET A 1 15.70 44.74 -12.46
C MET A 1 15.14 45.20 -13.82
N ARG A 2 13.95 44.78 -14.28
CA ARG A 2 13.42 45.22 -15.60
C ARG A 2 12.83 46.65 -15.61
N PHE A 3 12.38 47.16 -14.47
CA PHE A 3 11.76 48.49 -14.37
C PHE A 3 12.72 49.66 -14.60
N SER A 4 14.00 49.57 -14.22
CA SER A 4 14.94 50.70 -14.38
C SER A 4 15.26 51.02 -15.85
N ARG A 5 15.25 50.01 -16.72
CA ARG A 5 15.43 50.20 -18.18
C ARG A 5 14.20 50.86 -18.82
N GLY A 6 13.00 50.53 -18.35
CA GLY A 6 11.75 51.12 -18.86
C GLY A 6 11.62 52.60 -18.52
N VAL A 7 11.96 52.99 -17.29
CA VAL A 7 11.92 54.39 -16.82
C VAL A 7 12.94 55.24 -17.58
N HIS A 8 14.15 54.71 -17.82
CA HIS A 8 15.19 55.43 -18.55
C HIS A 8 14.87 55.62 -20.04
N ALA A 9 14.07 54.72 -20.62
CA ALA A 9 13.51 54.89 -21.96
C ALA A 9 12.41 55.96 -21.95
N ALA A 10 11.45 55.88 -21.02
CA ALA A 10 10.38 56.89 -20.90
C ALA A 10 10.92 58.32 -20.73
N ALA A 11 11.96 58.51 -19.92
CA ALA A 11 12.62 59.81 -19.75
C ALA A 11 13.20 60.37 -21.05
N ARG A 12 13.86 59.52 -21.85
CA ARG A 12 14.44 59.91 -23.16
C ARG A 12 13.37 60.31 -24.18
N TRP A 13 12.20 59.69 -24.13
CA TRP A 13 11.09 60.02 -25.03
C TRP A 13 10.36 61.28 -24.56
N GLY A 14 10.32 61.54 -23.24
CA GLY A 14 9.82 62.77 -22.67
C GLY A 14 10.64 64.01 -23.06
N GLU A 15 11.96 63.89 -23.15
CA GLU A 15 12.84 64.96 -23.66
C GLU A 15 12.62 65.27 -25.15
N VAL A 16 12.28 64.27 -25.96
CA VAL A 16 12.16 64.42 -27.43
C VAL A 16 10.75 64.84 -27.87
N LEU A 17 9.69 64.32 -27.26
CA LEU A 17 8.30 64.62 -27.63
C LEU A 17 7.62 65.68 -26.75
N GLY A 18 8.20 66.00 -25.59
CA GLY A 18 7.59 66.83 -24.54
C GLY A 18 6.64 66.02 -23.64
N PRO A 19 6.53 66.39 -22.34
CA PRO A 19 5.80 65.62 -21.33
C PRO A 19 4.31 65.45 -21.64
N GLU A 20 3.68 66.50 -22.18
CA GLU A 20 2.25 66.52 -22.56
C GLU A 20 1.92 65.44 -23.62
N LYS A 21 2.77 65.29 -24.64
CA LYS A 21 2.56 64.32 -25.73
C LYS A 21 2.85 62.89 -25.28
N LEU A 22 3.80 62.72 -24.36
CA LEU A 22 4.10 61.42 -23.76
C LEU A 22 2.91 60.91 -22.94
N GLU A 23 2.23 61.79 -22.19
CA GLU A 23 1.07 61.41 -21.40
C GLU A 23 -0.11 60.98 -22.29
N VAL A 24 -0.36 61.70 -23.39
CA VAL A 24 -1.39 61.32 -24.37
C VAL A 24 -1.06 59.97 -25.02
N ALA A 25 0.21 59.75 -25.40
CA ALA A 25 0.64 58.48 -25.99
C ALA A 25 0.54 57.31 -24.99
N LEU A 26 0.90 57.52 -23.72
CA LEU A 26 0.73 56.52 -22.65
C LEU A 26 -0.74 56.19 -22.41
N LYS A 27 -1.61 57.21 -22.33
CA LYS A 27 -3.06 57.02 -22.21
C LYS A 27 -3.65 56.23 -23.37
N ALA A 28 -3.14 56.43 -24.58
CA ALA A 28 -3.55 55.65 -25.75
C ALA A 28 -3.03 54.20 -25.72
N LEU A 29 -1.89 53.95 -25.08
CA LEU A 29 -1.28 52.60 -24.96
C LEU A 29 -1.84 51.75 -23.82
N GLU A 30 -2.36 52.37 -22.75
CA GLU A 30 -2.99 51.66 -21.63
C GLU A 30 -4.03 50.58 -22.02
N PRO A 31 -4.97 50.83 -22.95
CA PRO A 31 -5.94 49.81 -23.34
C PRO A 31 -5.29 48.61 -24.03
N GLU A 32 -4.24 48.81 -24.82
CA GLU A 32 -3.47 47.74 -25.47
C GLU A 32 -2.76 46.87 -24.42
N LEU A 33 -2.07 47.50 -23.46
CA LEU A 33 -1.40 46.77 -22.38
C LEU A 33 -2.38 45.98 -21.51
N LYS A 34 -3.55 46.56 -21.22
CA LYS A 34 -4.60 45.85 -20.46
C LYS A 34 -5.08 44.61 -21.21
N ARG A 35 -5.29 44.70 -22.52
CA ARG A 35 -5.69 43.55 -23.35
C ARG A 35 -4.61 42.47 -23.38
N GLU A 36 -3.35 42.86 -23.58
CA GLU A 36 -2.23 41.91 -23.61
C GLU A 36 -2.05 41.23 -22.25
N HIS A 37 -2.16 41.98 -21.16
CA HIS A 37 -2.10 41.45 -19.81
C HIS A 37 -3.25 40.46 -19.54
N GLN A 38 -4.49 40.82 -19.88
CA GLN A 38 -5.64 39.92 -19.75
C GLN A 38 -5.46 38.64 -20.57
N PHE A 39 -4.94 38.75 -21.80
CA PHE A 39 -4.66 37.57 -22.62
C PHE A 39 -3.60 36.68 -21.98
N ARG A 40 -2.54 37.28 -21.42
CA ARG A 40 -1.48 36.56 -20.71
C ARG A 40 -2.01 35.85 -19.46
N MET A 41 -2.87 36.52 -18.69
CA MET A 41 -3.51 35.93 -17.51
C MET A 41 -4.37 34.73 -17.89
N ARG A 42 -5.26 34.86 -18.88
CA ARG A 42 -6.07 33.74 -19.38
C ARG A 42 -5.23 32.56 -19.86
N ARG A 43 -4.09 32.84 -20.50
CA ARG A 43 -3.16 31.78 -20.95
C ARG A 43 -2.48 31.08 -19.78
N LEU A 44 -2.18 31.79 -18.69
CA LEU A 44 -1.63 31.18 -17.48
C LEU A 44 -2.69 30.33 -16.79
N GLU A 45 -3.90 30.85 -16.61
CA GLU A 45 -5.04 30.12 -16.04
C GLU A 45 -5.33 28.83 -16.82
N ALA A 46 -5.33 28.89 -18.16
CA ALA A 46 -5.52 27.71 -18.99
C ALA A 46 -4.43 26.65 -18.79
N LYS A 47 -3.17 27.08 -18.66
CA LYS A 47 -2.04 26.18 -18.39
C LYS A 47 -2.12 25.56 -17.00
N GLU A 48 -2.50 26.33 -16.00
CA GLU A 48 -2.69 25.86 -14.62
C GLU A 48 -3.82 24.82 -14.57
N ALA A 49 -4.95 25.10 -15.22
CA ALA A 49 -6.06 24.15 -15.32
C ALA A 49 -5.67 22.85 -16.05
N GLU A 50 -4.87 22.93 -17.11
CA GLU A 50 -4.32 21.74 -17.77
C GLU A 50 -3.36 20.95 -16.88
N ALA A 51 -2.50 21.65 -16.13
CA ALA A 51 -1.56 21.02 -15.20
C ALA A 51 -2.30 20.31 -14.07
N GLU A 52 -3.35 20.93 -13.52
CA GLU A 52 -4.21 20.35 -12.49
C GLU A 52 -4.93 19.10 -13.00
N ARG A 53 -5.50 19.15 -14.22
CA ARG A 53 -6.14 17.98 -14.85
C ARG A 53 -5.16 16.83 -15.04
N LYS A 54 -3.93 17.11 -15.47
CA LYS A 54 -2.88 16.09 -15.64
C LYS A 54 -2.45 15.52 -14.29
N ALA A 55 -2.31 16.36 -13.26
CA ALA A 55 -1.97 15.91 -11.92
C ALA A 55 -3.08 15.01 -11.33
N ALA A 56 -4.35 15.39 -11.48
CA ALA A 56 -5.49 14.59 -11.05
C ALA A 56 -5.58 13.25 -11.79
N ALA A 57 -5.34 13.24 -13.11
CA ALA A 57 -5.30 12.02 -13.90
C ALA A 57 -4.17 11.08 -13.44
N ALA A 58 -2.95 11.62 -13.25
CA ALA A 58 -1.82 10.84 -12.76
C ALA A 58 -2.05 10.28 -11.35
N GLN A 59 -2.70 11.05 -10.46
CA GLN A 59 -3.08 10.57 -9.12
C GLN A 59 -4.10 9.43 -9.20
N ALA A 60 -5.12 9.56 -10.06
CA ALA A 60 -6.12 8.51 -10.24
C ALA A 60 -5.52 7.22 -10.81
N GLU A 61 -4.56 7.31 -11.73
CA GLU A 61 -3.84 6.16 -12.26
C GLU A 61 -2.95 5.51 -11.19
N ALA A 62 -2.21 6.31 -10.42
CA ALA A 62 -1.39 5.80 -9.31
C ALA A 62 -2.24 5.09 -8.25
N GLU A 63 -3.43 5.61 -7.94
CA GLU A 63 -4.35 4.98 -6.99
C GLU A 63 -4.89 3.65 -7.52
N ARG A 64 -5.26 3.57 -8.80
CA ARG A 64 -5.69 2.30 -9.43
C ARG A 64 -4.56 1.27 -9.41
N ALA A 65 -3.34 1.68 -9.77
CA ALA A 65 -2.18 0.79 -9.73
C ALA A 65 -1.89 0.30 -8.31
N ALA A 66 -2.02 1.17 -7.30
CA ALA A 66 -1.85 0.78 -5.90
C ALA A 66 -2.91 -0.24 -5.45
N ARG A 67 -4.19 -0.05 -5.83
CA ARG A 67 -5.28 -0.99 -5.54
C ARG A 67 -5.02 -2.36 -6.17
N GLU A 68 -4.59 -2.41 -7.44
CA GLU A 68 -4.26 -3.68 -8.12
C GLU A 68 -3.13 -4.44 -7.44
N VAL A 69 -2.09 -3.74 -6.95
CA VAL A 69 -0.97 -4.38 -6.24
C VAL A 69 -1.45 -5.01 -4.93
N ILE A 70 -2.35 -4.33 -4.21
CA ILE A 70 -2.93 -4.86 -2.96
C ILE A 70 -3.78 -6.10 -3.23
N GLU A 71 -4.65 -6.06 -4.24
CA GLU A 71 -5.50 -7.20 -4.62
C GLU A 71 -4.68 -8.42 -5.04
N LYS A 72 -3.63 -8.22 -5.84
CA LYS A 72 -2.72 -9.30 -6.29
C LYS A 72 -2.03 -9.97 -5.11
N ARG A 73 -1.55 -9.21 -4.12
CA ARG A 73 -0.90 -9.77 -2.92
C ARG A 73 -1.86 -10.64 -2.12
N HIS A 74 -3.11 -10.19 -1.93
CA HIS A 74 -4.11 -10.95 -1.19
C HIS A 74 -4.48 -12.27 -1.91
N HIS A 75 -4.62 -12.24 -3.24
CA HIS A 75 -4.91 -13.43 -4.02
C HIS A 75 -3.73 -14.43 -4.00
N MET A 76 -2.50 -13.94 -4.10
CA MET A 76 -1.31 -14.77 -4.09
C MET A 76 -1.07 -15.41 -2.72
N HIS A 77 -1.30 -14.70 -1.62
CA HIS A 77 -1.25 -15.27 -0.27
C HIS A 77 -2.31 -16.36 -0.07
N ARG A 78 -3.52 -16.16 -0.62
CA ARG A 78 -4.59 -17.15 -0.55
C ARG A 78 -4.30 -18.44 -1.34
N ILE A 79 -3.52 -18.36 -2.41
CA ILE A 79 -3.12 -19.52 -3.22
C ILE A 79 -1.85 -20.17 -2.65
N ALA A 80 -0.91 -19.38 -2.12
CA ALA A 80 0.36 -19.88 -1.60
C ALA A 80 0.22 -20.84 -0.40
N THR A 81 -0.90 -20.78 0.33
CA THR A 81 -1.18 -21.70 1.45
C THR A 81 -1.51 -23.13 1.00
N LEU A 82 -1.83 -23.36 -0.29
CA LEU A 82 -2.15 -24.69 -0.80
C LEU A 82 -0.92 -25.58 -1.00
N VAL A 83 0.21 -24.98 -1.38
CA VAL A 83 1.48 -25.68 -1.66
C VAL A 83 2.05 -26.41 -0.44
N PRO A 84 2.18 -25.79 0.76
CA PRO A 84 2.72 -26.51 1.93
C PRO A 84 1.81 -27.65 2.39
N GLY A 85 0.48 -27.52 2.25
CA GLY A 85 -0.46 -28.60 2.56
C GLY A 85 -0.28 -29.83 1.66
N MET A 86 -0.06 -29.61 0.36
CA MET A 86 0.24 -30.68 -0.60
C MET A 86 1.56 -31.38 -0.26
N VAL A 87 2.61 -30.62 0.03
CA VAL A 87 3.94 -31.16 0.40
C VAL A 87 3.87 -31.97 1.70
N ALA A 88 3.17 -31.48 2.72
CA ALA A 88 3.00 -32.19 4.00
C ALA A 88 2.22 -33.50 3.83
N SER A 89 1.19 -33.52 2.98
CA SER A 89 0.39 -34.71 2.69
C SER A 89 1.24 -35.79 2.00
N LEU A 90 2.05 -35.40 1.00
CA LEU A 90 2.97 -36.29 0.31
C LEU A 90 4.06 -36.83 1.26
N ALA A 91 4.57 -35.98 2.15
CA ALA A 91 5.57 -36.38 3.15
C ALA A 91 5.01 -37.40 4.16
N MET A 92 3.78 -37.20 4.65
CA MET A 92 3.11 -38.17 5.53
C MET A 92 2.81 -39.49 4.83
N LEU A 93 2.36 -39.45 3.58
CA LEU A 93 2.10 -40.66 2.79
C LEU A 93 3.39 -41.44 2.50
N GLY A 94 4.46 -40.74 2.12
CA GLY A 94 5.78 -41.33 1.90
C GLY A 94 6.37 -41.92 3.19
N GLY A 95 6.26 -41.22 4.32
CA GLY A 95 6.71 -41.72 5.62
C GLY A 95 5.96 -42.98 6.06
N GLY A 96 4.65 -43.04 5.82
CA GLY A 96 3.83 -44.22 6.10
C GLY A 96 4.23 -45.45 5.27
N LEU A 97 4.45 -45.27 3.97
CA LEU A 97 4.94 -46.35 3.10
C LEU A 97 6.33 -46.84 3.50
N TYR A 98 7.20 -45.94 3.95
CA TYR A 98 8.57 -46.28 4.35
C TYR A 98 8.64 -47.09 5.65
N VAL A 99 7.76 -46.82 6.62
CA VAL A 99 7.74 -47.47 7.94
C VAL A 99 6.95 -48.79 7.96
N ALA A 100 6.02 -48.98 7.03
CA ALA A 100 5.17 -50.16 6.92
C ALA A 100 5.88 -51.54 7.00
N PRO A 101 7.06 -51.77 6.40
CA PRO A 101 7.69 -53.09 6.43
C PRO A 101 8.37 -53.45 7.77
N HIS A 102 8.51 -52.53 8.73
CA HIS A 102 9.31 -52.79 9.93
C HIS A 102 8.50 -53.04 11.21
N ASN A 103 7.34 -52.38 11.43
CA ASN A 103 6.53 -52.57 12.67
C ASN A 103 5.07 -52.09 12.52
N ALA A 104 4.14 -52.98 12.13
CA ALA A 104 2.73 -52.64 11.86
C ALA A 104 1.90 -52.20 13.09
N TRP A 105 2.27 -52.61 14.30
CA TRP A 105 1.53 -52.28 15.53
C TRP A 105 1.82 -50.84 16.01
N LEU A 106 3.04 -50.33 15.81
CA LEU A 106 3.37 -48.93 16.10
C LEU A 106 2.66 -47.96 15.13
N ALA A 107 2.48 -48.38 13.87
CA ALA A 107 1.69 -47.62 12.90
C ALA A 107 0.23 -47.46 13.37
N ALA A 108 -0.39 -48.50 13.93
CA ALA A 108 -1.76 -48.43 14.43
C ALA A 108 -1.91 -47.53 15.68
N GLY A 109 -0.94 -47.54 16.60
CA GLY A 109 -0.98 -46.72 17.83
C GLY A 109 -0.69 -45.23 17.59
N LEU A 110 0.19 -44.92 16.63
CA LEU A 110 0.63 -43.54 16.35
C LEU A 110 -0.23 -42.83 15.27
N CYS A 111 -0.89 -43.60 14.39
CA CYS A 111 -1.69 -43.08 13.26
C CYS A 111 -3.18 -42.86 13.59
N GLY A 112 -3.65 -43.28 14.77
CA GLY A 112 -5.08 -43.19 15.12
C GLY A 112 -5.56 -41.76 15.44
N PRO A 113 -5.45 -41.25 16.68
CA PRO A 113 -6.08 -39.99 17.07
C PRO A 113 -5.30 -38.75 16.65
N SER A 114 -3.97 -38.78 16.71
CA SER A 114 -3.12 -37.64 16.36
C SER A 114 -3.14 -37.36 14.86
N LEU A 115 -3.19 -38.41 14.03
CA LEU A 115 -3.29 -38.27 12.58
C LEU A 115 -4.71 -37.88 12.17
N LEU A 116 -5.76 -38.42 12.82
CA LEU A 116 -7.13 -37.93 12.63
C LEU A 116 -7.32 -36.48 13.09
N ALA A 117 -6.66 -36.04 14.17
CA ALA A 117 -6.71 -34.66 14.63
C ALA A 117 -6.01 -33.71 13.66
N LEU A 118 -4.81 -34.07 13.18
CA LEU A 118 -4.10 -33.30 12.16
C LEU A 118 -4.84 -33.29 10.83
N VAL A 119 -5.38 -34.43 10.38
CA VAL A 119 -6.21 -34.50 9.18
C VAL A 119 -7.50 -33.70 9.36
N LYS A 120 -8.14 -33.72 10.52
CA LYS A 120 -9.35 -32.92 10.79
C LYS A 120 -9.05 -31.42 10.80
N ILE A 121 -7.95 -31.01 11.43
CA ILE A 121 -7.47 -29.63 11.41
C ILE A 121 -7.15 -29.24 9.97
N PHE A 122 -6.40 -30.04 9.20
CA PHE A 122 -5.96 -29.66 7.85
C PHE A 122 -7.00 -29.86 6.74
N VAL A 123 -7.96 -30.78 6.89
CA VAL A 123 -9.02 -31.07 5.90
C VAL A 123 -10.28 -30.23 6.14
N LEU A 124 -10.60 -29.88 7.40
CA LEU A 124 -11.73 -28.99 7.71
C LEU A 124 -11.36 -27.51 7.88
N GLN A 125 -10.08 -27.14 8.11
CA GLN A 125 -9.69 -25.72 8.17
C GLN A 125 -9.62 -25.05 6.79
N ARG A 126 -10.81 -24.77 6.29
CA ARG A 126 -11.12 -23.43 5.85
C ARG A 126 -11.00 -22.50 7.07
N SER A 127 -9.78 -22.05 7.33
CA SER A 127 -9.36 -20.89 8.14
C SER A 127 -10.47 -20.18 8.93
N ASP A 128 -10.47 -20.32 10.26
CA ASP A 128 -11.09 -19.32 11.12
C ASP A 128 -10.04 -18.83 12.13
N ASP A 129 -9.74 -17.53 12.10
CA ASP A 129 -8.75 -16.86 12.95
C ASP A 129 -9.04 -17.03 14.45
N GLY A 130 -10.27 -17.46 14.79
CA GLY A 130 -10.70 -17.82 16.14
C GLY A 130 -9.97 -19.04 16.72
N ASP A 131 -9.66 -20.05 15.91
CA ASP A 131 -9.02 -21.29 16.39
C ASP A 131 -7.56 -21.05 16.76
N MET A 132 -6.85 -20.20 16.01
CA MET A 132 -5.46 -19.87 16.31
C MET A 132 -5.34 -19.10 17.63
N ARG A 133 -6.33 -18.24 17.93
CA ARG A 133 -6.45 -17.58 19.24
C ARG A 133 -6.85 -18.54 20.36
N ALA A 134 -7.65 -19.56 20.07
CA ALA A 134 -8.00 -20.61 21.03
C ALA A 134 -6.81 -21.53 21.35
N VAL A 135 -5.97 -21.82 20.35
CA VAL A 135 -4.71 -22.56 20.51
C VAL A 135 -3.70 -21.74 21.29
N GLU A 136 -3.57 -20.43 21.03
CA GLU A 136 -2.66 -19.59 21.82
C GLU A 136 -3.10 -19.51 23.29
N ARG A 137 -4.42 -19.43 23.55
CA ARG A 137 -4.95 -19.46 24.92
C ARG A 137 -4.71 -20.81 25.58
N THR A 138 -5.04 -21.92 24.92
CA THR A 138 -4.82 -23.26 25.50
C THR A 138 -3.35 -23.60 25.65
N ALA A 139 -2.47 -23.14 24.75
CA ALA A 139 -1.03 -23.27 24.90
C ALA A 139 -0.50 -22.43 26.07
N ARG A 140 -1.01 -21.21 26.26
CA ARG A 140 -0.67 -20.34 27.40
C ARG A 140 -1.22 -20.91 28.71
N ASP A 141 -2.41 -21.50 28.70
CA ASP A 141 -3.01 -22.18 29.85
C ASP A 141 -2.28 -23.49 30.19
N ALA A 142 -1.85 -24.25 29.19
CA ALA A 142 -1.03 -25.45 29.38
C ALA A 142 0.38 -25.10 29.89
N ALA A 143 0.98 -24.02 29.39
CA ALA A 143 2.25 -23.51 29.90
C ALA A 143 2.11 -22.99 31.34
N ASN A 144 1.03 -22.28 31.65
CA ASN A 144 0.71 -21.83 33.01
C ASN A 144 0.47 -23.02 33.95
N ALA A 145 -0.28 -24.04 33.51
CA ALA A 145 -0.51 -25.27 34.28
C ALA A 145 0.78 -26.07 34.48
N ALA A 146 1.63 -26.19 33.46
CA ALA A 146 2.94 -26.82 33.56
C ALA A 146 3.88 -26.06 34.51
N SER A 147 3.80 -24.72 34.53
CA SER A 147 4.53 -23.89 35.50
C SER A 147 3.95 -23.92 36.91
N ALA A 148 2.65 -24.23 37.06
CA ALA A 148 2.03 -24.44 38.37
C ALA A 148 2.35 -25.84 38.93
N SER A 149 2.51 -26.84 38.07
CA SER A 149 2.95 -28.19 38.47
C SER A 149 4.43 -28.28 38.88
N SER A 150 5.24 -27.22 38.70
CA SER A 150 6.61 -27.16 39.23
C SER A 150 6.73 -26.47 40.59
N ALA A 151 5.63 -25.96 41.17
CA ALA A 151 5.61 -25.50 42.56
C ALA A 151 5.39 -26.70 43.50
N GLY A 152 6.47 -27.17 44.12
CA GLY A 152 6.45 -28.27 45.09
C GLY A 152 5.56 -28.01 46.31
N PRO A 153 5.15 -29.08 47.05
CA PRO A 153 4.20 -28.96 48.16
C PRO A 153 4.78 -28.14 49.33
N PRO A 154 3.94 -27.37 50.07
CA PRO A 154 4.39 -26.66 51.26
C PRO A 154 4.75 -27.67 52.35
N VAL A 155 5.99 -27.57 52.84
CA VAL A 155 6.48 -28.32 54.00
C VAL A 155 5.80 -27.75 55.25
N VAL A 156 4.96 -28.55 55.91
CA VAL A 156 4.47 -28.33 57.29
C VAL A 156 4.99 -29.46 58.15
#